data_AF-A0A7Y4AN75-F1
#
_entry.id   AF-A0A7Y4AN75-F1
#
_cell.length_a   1.000
_cell.length_b   1.000
_cell.length_c   1.000
_cell.angle_alpha   90.00
_cell.angle_beta   90.00
_cell.angle_gamma   90.00
#
_symmetry.space_group_name_H-M   'P 1'
#
loop_
_entity.id
_entity.type
_entity.pdbx_description
1 polymer ?
#
loop_
_entity_poly.entity_id
_entity_poly.type
_entity_poly.pdbx_seq_one_letter_code
_entity_poly.pdbx_strand_id
1 'polypeptide(L)'
;MTFEEAKESVVRHEVGHWFVAKVLGYKVDGIKILIVPYESSFDYEGSAKIDFEPAFTALGDVLDYLYDRITILLAGTAFQSTTDVKKPDEIFQHGAVSDKNKFDELIRLLRAFEYPNANTRQNEHHQYNELRSRCWERIIEINNEHENTIDCLVEKIKGIISEPNIEYHLGYDDIVGLLHNKAFKTDSQRLALSV
;
A
#
# COMPACT_ATOMS: atom_id res chain seq x y z
N MET A 1 12.95 -15.97 -3.19
CA MET A 1 11.49 -15.81 -3.13
C MET A 1 10.88 -16.69 -4.21
N THR A 2 9.94 -17.56 -3.85
CA THR A 2 9.13 -18.35 -4.78
C THR A 2 8.06 -17.48 -5.44
N PHE A 3 7.40 -17.99 -6.49
CA PHE A 3 6.28 -17.28 -7.12
C PHE A 3 5.14 -16.99 -6.13
N GLU A 4 4.80 -17.97 -5.28
CA GLU A 4 3.74 -17.80 -4.29
C GLU A 4 4.09 -16.78 -3.20
N GLU A 5 5.36 -16.76 -2.76
CA GLU A 5 5.85 -15.74 -1.83
C GLU A 5 5.82 -14.33 -2.46
N ALA A 6 6.26 -14.20 -3.72
CA ALA A 6 6.20 -12.92 -4.43
C ALA A 6 4.76 -12.43 -4.61
N LYS A 7 3.86 -13.35 -4.95
CA LYS A 7 2.42 -13.10 -5.09
C LYS A 7 1.79 -12.67 -3.78
N GLU A 8 2.08 -13.34 -2.67
CA GLU A 8 1.63 -12.93 -1.34
C GLU A 8 2.09 -11.51 -1.03
N SER A 9 3.39 -11.24 -1.18
CA SER A 9 4.00 -9.97 -0.82
C SER A 9 3.43 -8.81 -1.62
N VAL A 10 3.38 -8.91 -2.95
CA VAL A 10 2.89 -7.81 -3.81
C VAL A 10 1.39 -7.59 -3.62
N VAL A 11 0.58 -8.64 -3.49
CA VAL A 11 -0.87 -8.49 -3.32
C VAL A 11 -1.17 -7.79 -1.99
N ARG A 12 -0.55 -8.23 -0.89
CA ARG A 12 -0.76 -7.57 0.40
C ARG A 12 -0.28 -6.12 0.39
N HIS A 13 0.84 -5.85 -0.27
CA HIS A 13 1.37 -4.50 -0.41
C HIS A 13 0.36 -3.56 -1.10
N GLU A 14 -0.12 -3.95 -2.29
CA GLU A 14 -1.04 -3.09 -3.04
C GLU A 14 -2.43 -3.02 -2.41
N VAL A 15 -2.92 -4.11 -1.81
CA VAL A 15 -4.16 -4.10 -1.03
C VAL A 15 -4.03 -3.16 0.17
N GLY A 16 -2.88 -3.11 0.84
CA GLY A 16 -2.64 -2.19 1.95
C GLY A 16 -2.83 -0.73 1.53
N HIS A 17 -2.17 -0.31 0.45
CA HIS A 17 -2.36 1.03 -0.10
C HIS A 17 -3.82 1.32 -0.47
N TRP A 18 -4.41 0.44 -1.29
CA TRP A 18 -5.75 0.64 -1.82
C TRP A 18 -6.82 0.66 -0.72
N PHE A 19 -6.75 -0.28 0.22
CA PHE A 19 -7.76 -0.45 1.26
C PHE A 19 -7.71 0.67 2.29
N VAL A 20 -6.51 1.02 2.78
CA VAL A 20 -6.35 2.13 3.74
C VAL A 20 -6.79 3.45 3.11
N ALA A 21 -6.43 3.71 1.86
CA ALA A 21 -6.90 4.92 1.15
C ALA A 21 -8.43 4.98 1.06
N LYS A 22 -9.08 3.85 0.73
CA LYS A 22 -10.54 3.75 0.68
C LYS A 22 -11.19 4.02 2.04
N VAL A 23 -10.65 3.46 3.13
CA VAL A 23 -11.17 3.66 4.49
C VAL A 23 -11.02 5.12 4.94
N LEU A 24 -9.92 5.77 4.57
CA LEU A 24 -9.70 7.20 4.84
C LEU A 24 -10.54 8.13 3.93
N GLY A 25 -11.38 7.57 3.04
CA GLY A 25 -12.32 8.33 2.22
C GLY A 25 -11.74 8.86 0.90
N TYR A 26 -10.53 8.45 0.52
CA TYR A 26 -9.97 8.77 -0.78
C TYR A 26 -10.65 7.98 -1.89
N LYS A 27 -10.74 8.61 -3.06
CA LYS A 27 -11.15 7.90 -4.27
C LYS A 27 -10.02 6.95 -4.68
N VAL A 28 -10.40 5.70 -4.89
CA VAL A 28 -9.51 4.64 -5.35
C VAL A 28 -10.04 4.10 -6.66
N ASP A 29 -9.14 3.63 -7.51
CA ASP A 29 -9.48 3.00 -8.79
C ASP A 29 -9.06 1.53 -8.72
N GLY A 30 -8.05 1.11 -9.48
CA GLY A 30 -7.60 -0.26 -9.55
C GLY A 30 -6.25 -0.56 -8.90
N ILE A 31 -5.91 -1.85 -8.90
CA ILE A 31 -4.60 -2.40 -8.55
C ILE A 31 -3.98 -3.03 -9.80
N LYS A 32 -2.69 -2.79 -10.02
CA LYS A 32 -1.88 -3.47 -11.03
C LYS A 32 -0.80 -4.29 -10.36
N ILE A 33 -0.58 -5.50 -10.86
CA ILE A 33 0.43 -6.42 -10.35
C ILE A 33 1.14 -7.11 -11.52
N LEU A 34 2.46 -7.11 -11.49
CA LEU A 34 3.33 -7.85 -12.39
C LEU A 34 4.36 -8.60 -11.56
N ILE A 35 4.49 -9.91 -11.77
CA ILE A 35 5.52 -10.73 -11.11
C ILE A 35 6.41 -11.31 -12.19
N VAL A 36 7.71 -11.05 -12.13
CA VAL A 36 8.69 -11.46 -13.16
C VAL A 36 9.75 -12.39 -12.58
N PRO A 37 10.20 -13.41 -13.32
CA PRO A 37 11.37 -14.20 -12.93
C PRO A 37 12.62 -13.32 -12.89
N TYR A 38 13.43 -13.48 -11.85
CA TYR A 38 14.72 -12.82 -11.69
C TYR A 38 15.77 -13.82 -11.22
N GLU A 39 16.71 -14.15 -12.11
CA GLU A 39 17.72 -15.19 -11.91
C GLU A 39 17.11 -16.54 -11.49
N SER A 40 17.24 -16.90 -10.21
CA SER A 40 16.70 -18.13 -9.59
C SER A 40 15.52 -17.85 -8.64
N SER A 41 14.92 -16.66 -8.75
CA SER A 41 13.85 -16.16 -7.89
C SER A 41 12.79 -15.38 -8.68
N PHE A 42 11.89 -14.70 -7.98
CA PHE A 42 10.91 -13.80 -8.56
C PHE A 42 11.04 -12.41 -7.95
N ASP A 43 10.83 -11.40 -8.79
CA ASP A 43 10.66 -10.01 -8.42
C ASP A 43 9.26 -9.55 -8.82
N TYR A 44 8.82 -8.39 -8.34
CA TYR A 44 7.49 -7.89 -8.63
C TYR A 44 7.41 -6.36 -8.73
N GLU A 45 6.46 -5.91 -9.52
CA GLU A 45 6.02 -4.53 -9.61
C GLU A 45 4.53 -4.48 -9.27
N GLY A 46 4.14 -3.48 -8.49
CA GLY A 46 2.76 -3.27 -8.07
C GLY A 46 2.41 -1.79 -8.11
N SER A 47 1.13 -1.49 -8.29
CA SER A 47 0.62 -0.16 -7.99
C SER A 47 -0.87 -0.16 -7.67
N ALA A 48 -1.23 0.57 -6.62
CA ALA A 48 -2.61 0.97 -6.33
C ALA A 48 -2.85 2.39 -6.85
N LYS A 49 -3.88 2.56 -7.67
CA LYS A 49 -4.27 3.87 -8.18
C LYS A 49 -5.20 4.56 -7.19
N ILE A 50 -4.71 5.64 -6.60
CA ILE A 50 -5.40 6.46 -5.61
C ILE A 50 -5.39 7.92 -6.09
N ASP A 51 -6.53 8.57 -6.02
CA ASP A 51 -6.70 9.96 -6.44
C ASP A 51 -6.55 10.89 -5.22
N PHE A 52 -5.50 11.71 -5.27
CA PHE A 52 -5.13 12.65 -4.23
C PHE A 52 -5.46 14.07 -4.69
N GLU A 53 -6.75 14.37 -4.82
CA GLU A 53 -7.28 15.70 -5.11
C GLU A 53 -7.94 16.32 -3.86
N PRO A 54 -7.15 16.68 -2.82
CA PRO A 54 -7.71 17.32 -1.64
C PRO A 54 -8.10 18.77 -1.95
N ALA A 55 -9.19 19.22 -1.34
CA ALA A 55 -9.53 20.64 -1.25
C ALA A 55 -9.14 21.15 0.13
N PHE A 56 -8.21 22.10 0.19
CA PHE A 56 -7.76 22.71 1.44
C PHE A 56 -8.46 24.04 1.68
N THR A 57 -9.09 24.18 2.84
CA THR A 57 -9.74 25.41 3.32
C THR A 57 -9.01 26.00 4.52
N ALA A 58 -8.22 25.19 5.22
CA ALA A 58 -7.41 25.58 6.36
C ALA A 58 -6.09 24.80 6.42
N LEU A 59 -5.17 25.25 7.28
CA LEU A 59 -3.92 24.52 7.55
C LEU A 59 -4.19 23.13 8.13
N GLY A 60 -5.23 22.97 8.95
CA GLY A 60 -5.64 21.66 9.49
C GLY A 60 -5.82 20.62 8.40
N ASP A 61 -6.53 20.98 7.32
CA ASP A 61 -6.77 20.11 6.17
C ASP A 61 -5.46 19.64 5.50
N VAL A 62 -4.42 20.48 5.51
CA VAL A 62 -3.08 20.12 5.00
C VAL A 62 -2.40 19.10 5.90
N LEU A 63 -2.52 19.27 7.23
CA LEU A 63 -1.93 18.34 8.21
C LEU A 63 -2.61 16.97 8.14
N ASP A 64 -3.94 16.96 8.08
CA ASP A 64 -4.73 15.73 7.94
C ASP A 64 -4.36 15.02 6.64
N TYR A 65 -4.26 15.73 5.52
CA TYR A 65 -3.81 15.16 4.25
C TYR A 65 -2.38 14.58 4.32
N LEU A 66 -1.44 15.26 4.98
CA LEU A 66 -0.08 14.76 5.16
C LEU A 66 -0.08 13.48 5.99
N TYR A 67 -0.83 13.47 7.10
CA TYR A 67 -0.95 12.31 7.97
C TYR A 67 -1.58 11.11 7.24
N ASP A 68 -2.67 11.32 6.51
CA ASP A 68 -3.34 10.29 5.71
C ASP A 68 -2.43 9.76 4.60
N ARG A 69 -1.73 10.64 3.88
CA ARG A 69 -0.76 10.24 2.85
C ARG A 69 0.34 9.36 3.41
N ILE A 70 0.92 9.74 4.54
CA ILE A 70 1.98 8.99 5.21
C ILE A 70 1.46 7.63 5.68
N THR A 71 0.24 7.60 6.24
CA THR A 71 -0.45 6.39 6.67
C THR A 71 -0.67 5.44 5.49
N ILE A 72 -1.16 5.93 4.35
CA ILE A 72 -1.34 5.14 3.13
C ILE A 72 -0.01 4.59 2.62
N LEU A 73 1.06 5.40 2.57
CA LEU A 73 2.38 4.97 2.11
C LEU A 73 2.98 3.88 3.00
N LEU A 74 2.76 3.95 4.31
CA LEU A 74 3.21 2.91 5.23
C LEU A 74 2.35 1.63 5.16
N ALA A 75 1.08 1.75 4.74
CA ALA A 75 0.12 0.64 4.74
C ALA A 75 0.58 -0.54 3.89
N GLY A 76 1.18 -0.31 2.71
CA GLY A 76 1.69 -1.40 1.87
C GLY A 76 2.74 -2.25 2.58
N THR A 77 3.70 -1.60 3.24
CA THR A 77 4.70 -2.32 4.05
C THR A 77 4.08 -3.00 5.27
N ALA A 78 3.15 -2.32 5.97
CA ALA A 78 2.49 -2.89 7.14
C ALA A 78 1.76 -4.18 6.78
N PHE A 79 1.00 -4.18 5.69
CA PHE A 79 0.21 -5.33 5.27
C PHE A 79 1.11 -6.43 4.70
N GLN A 80 2.15 -6.10 3.94
CA GLN A 80 3.13 -7.10 3.49
C GLN A 80 3.82 -7.80 4.67
N SER A 81 4.14 -7.06 5.73
CA SER A 81 4.88 -7.59 6.89
C SER A 81 4.09 -8.55 7.78
N THR A 82 2.77 -8.72 7.57
CA THR A 82 1.98 -9.70 8.34
C THR A 82 2.35 -11.15 7.98
N THR A 83 2.91 -11.38 6.79
CA THR A 83 3.25 -12.71 6.28
C THR A 83 4.70 -12.87 5.85
N ASP A 84 5.43 -11.77 5.68
CA ASP A 84 6.85 -11.79 5.33
C ASP A 84 7.71 -12.13 6.57
N VAL A 85 8.79 -12.88 6.37
CA VAL A 85 9.77 -13.19 7.42
C VAL A 85 10.61 -11.94 7.74
N LYS A 86 10.73 -11.02 6.78
CA LYS A 86 11.46 -9.77 6.93
C LYS A 86 10.74 -8.81 7.86
N LYS A 87 11.52 -8.02 8.59
CA LYS A 87 10.96 -6.96 9.43
C LYS A 87 10.36 -5.85 8.54
N PRO A 88 9.32 -5.15 9.01
CA PRO A 88 8.75 -4.01 8.29
C PRO A 88 9.78 -2.98 7.83
N ASP A 89 10.78 -2.68 8.66
CA ASP A 89 11.85 -1.74 8.31
C ASP A 89 12.72 -2.21 7.14
N GLU A 90 12.95 -3.52 7.01
CA GLU A 90 13.72 -4.11 5.91
C GLU A 90 12.93 -4.09 4.61
N ILE A 91 11.62 -4.36 4.69
CA ILE A 91 10.69 -4.26 3.55
C ILE A 91 10.63 -2.83 3.06
N PHE A 92 10.44 -1.87 3.96
CA PHE A 92 10.34 -0.46 3.62
C PHE A 92 11.64 0.09 2.99
N GLN A 93 12.79 -0.39 3.44
CA GLN A 93 14.09 0.08 2.95
C GLN A 93 14.45 -0.45 1.56
N HIS A 94 13.97 -1.64 1.19
CA HIS A 94 14.47 -2.34 0.00
C HIS A 94 13.40 -2.74 -1.02
N GLY A 95 12.16 -3.00 -0.59
CA GLY A 95 11.06 -3.43 -1.46
C GLY A 95 10.10 -2.31 -1.87
N ALA A 96 10.19 -1.14 -1.23
CA ALA A 96 9.23 -0.03 -1.39
C ALA A 96 9.94 1.32 -1.60
N VAL A 97 11.00 1.35 -2.43
CA VAL A 97 11.87 2.54 -2.56
C VAL A 97 11.10 3.81 -2.97
N SER A 98 10.10 3.66 -3.84
CA SER A 98 9.22 4.77 -4.25
C SER A 98 8.41 5.32 -3.08
N ASP A 99 7.80 4.44 -2.28
CA ASP A 99 6.98 4.82 -1.13
C ASP A 99 7.82 5.41 -0.02
N LYS A 100 9.00 4.82 0.22
CA LYS A 100 9.99 5.36 1.15
C LYS A 100 10.40 6.78 0.79
N ASN A 101 10.72 7.04 -0.48
CA ASN A 101 11.15 8.38 -0.88
C ASN A 101 10.05 9.43 -0.66
N LYS A 102 8.79 9.10 -1.02
CA LYS A 102 7.64 9.98 -0.77
C LYS A 102 7.36 10.14 0.72
N PHE A 103 7.39 9.05 1.47
CA PHE A 103 7.24 9.07 2.92
C PHE A 103 8.28 9.98 3.57
N ASP A 104 9.55 9.79 3.22
CA ASP A 104 10.69 10.51 3.78
C ASP A 104 10.58 12.00 3.53
N GLU A 105 9.94 12.44 2.43
CA GLU A 105 9.65 13.84 2.13
C GLU A 105 8.46 14.34 2.97
N LEU A 106 7.31 13.66 2.88
CA LEU A 106 6.07 14.11 3.50
C LEU A 106 6.17 14.14 5.03
N ILE A 107 6.86 13.19 5.65
CA ILE A 107 7.02 13.17 7.10
C ILE A 107 7.92 14.30 7.59
N ARG A 108 8.85 14.82 6.77
CA ARG A 108 9.61 16.04 7.16
C ARG A 108 8.74 17.27 7.12
N LEU A 109 7.83 17.36 6.15
CA LEU A 109 6.87 18.45 6.04
C LEU A 109 5.92 18.43 7.24
N LEU A 110 5.34 17.28 7.57
CA LEU A 110 4.48 17.13 8.75
C LEU A 110 5.22 17.52 10.03
N ARG A 111 6.46 17.02 10.22
CA ARG A 111 7.31 17.42 11.36
C ARG A 111 7.54 18.92 11.42
N ALA A 112 7.78 19.57 10.28
CA ALA A 112 8.04 21.02 10.24
C ALA A 112 6.81 21.83 10.70
N PHE A 113 5.60 21.35 10.45
CA PHE A 113 4.38 21.99 10.94
C PHE A 113 4.10 21.68 12.41
N GLU A 114 4.28 20.44 12.87
CA GLU A 114 3.98 20.05 14.26
C GLU A 114 5.06 20.50 15.27
N TYR A 115 6.33 20.60 14.84
CA TYR A 115 7.47 20.93 15.71
C TYR A 115 8.33 22.08 15.16
N PRO A 116 7.78 23.28 14.93
CA PRO A 116 8.44 24.36 14.18
C PRO A 116 9.72 24.93 14.82
N ASN A 117 9.90 24.73 16.13
CA ASN A 117 10.99 25.34 16.91
C ASN A 117 12.00 24.33 17.49
N ALA A 118 11.86 23.03 17.18
CA ALA A 118 12.57 21.95 17.87
C ALA A 118 13.71 21.35 17.02
N ASN A 119 14.77 22.14 16.79
CA ASN A 119 15.78 21.88 15.75
C ASN A 119 17.07 21.20 16.21
N THR A 120 17.06 20.38 17.26
CA THR A 120 18.24 19.55 17.58
C THR A 120 18.15 18.22 16.86
N ARG A 121 19.28 17.73 16.32
CA ARG A 121 19.34 16.43 15.62
C ARG A 121 18.78 15.26 16.46
N GLN A 122 18.94 15.32 17.79
CA GLN A 122 18.42 14.30 18.70
C GLN A 122 16.88 14.37 18.82
N ASN A 123 16.30 15.57 18.86
CA ASN A 123 14.86 15.75 18.90
C ASN A 123 14.20 15.40 17.56
N GLU A 124 14.87 15.68 16.43
CA GLU A 124 14.36 15.34 15.10
C GLU A 124 14.08 13.84 14.97
N HIS A 125 15.05 12.99 15.33
CA HIS A 125 14.86 11.54 15.23
C HIS A 125 13.70 11.04 16.10
N HIS A 126 13.57 11.56 17.32
CA HIS A 126 12.47 11.21 18.21
C HIS A 126 11.11 11.61 17.61
N GLN A 127 10.98 12.84 17.10
CA GLN A 127 9.76 13.35 16.46
C GLN A 127 9.39 12.55 15.20
N TYR A 128 10.38 12.21 14.36
CA TYR A 128 10.13 11.35 13.21
C TYR A 128 9.55 9.99 13.63
N ASN A 129 10.13 9.37 14.66
CA ASN A 129 9.65 8.08 15.15
C ASN A 129 8.26 8.20 15.78
N GLU A 130 7.97 9.30 16.50
CA GLU A 130 6.66 9.57 17.08
C GLU A 130 5.59 9.70 15.98
N LEU A 131 5.81 10.55 14.97
CA LEU A 131 4.90 10.72 13.84
C LEU A 131 4.69 9.42 13.06
N ARG A 132 5.78 8.69 12.80
CA ARG A 132 5.71 7.37 12.13
C ARG A 132 4.90 6.38 12.95
N SER A 133 5.09 6.35 14.28
CA SER A 133 4.38 5.44 15.18
C SER A 133 2.88 5.75 15.19
N ARG A 134 2.49 7.03 15.25
CA ARG A 134 1.09 7.43 15.14
C ARG A 134 0.45 6.95 13.84
N CYS A 135 1.12 7.13 12.70
CA CYS A 135 0.60 6.64 11.41
C CYS A 135 0.52 5.11 11.39
N TRP A 136 1.50 4.42 11.98
CA TRP A 136 1.52 2.96 12.08
C TRP A 136 0.37 2.42 12.94
N GLU A 137 0.15 3.02 14.11
CA GLU A 137 -0.97 2.68 15.00
C GLU A 137 -2.30 2.81 14.27
N ARG A 138 -2.48 3.88 13.48
CA ARG A 138 -3.68 4.06 12.66
C ARG A 138 -3.88 2.94 11.64
N ILE A 139 -2.81 2.43 11.03
CA ILE A 139 -2.89 1.29 10.10
C ILE A 139 -3.31 0.02 10.85
N ILE A 140 -2.75 -0.22 12.03
CA ILE A 140 -3.09 -1.38 12.86
C ILE A 140 -4.57 -1.33 13.30
N GLU A 141 -5.08 -0.16 13.68
CA GLU A 141 -6.51 0.03 13.96
C GLU A 141 -7.37 -0.38 12.75
N ILE A 142 -7.08 0.18 11.56
CA ILE A 142 -7.81 -0.13 10.32
C ILE A 142 -7.73 -1.63 9.99
N ASN A 143 -6.54 -2.23 10.13
CA ASN A 143 -6.36 -3.66 9.87
C ASN A 143 -7.18 -4.50 10.84
N ASN A 144 -7.16 -4.21 12.14
CA ASN A 144 -7.92 -4.97 13.15
C ASN A 144 -9.44 -4.81 12.94
N GLU A 145 -9.91 -3.63 12.54
CA GLU A 145 -11.33 -3.38 12.25
C GLU A 145 -11.82 -4.15 11.01
N HIS A 146 -10.92 -4.49 10.07
CA HIS A 146 -11.27 -5.03 8.77
C HIS A 146 -10.53 -6.31 8.37
N GLU A 147 -9.86 -6.99 9.31
CA GLU A 147 -8.93 -8.10 9.08
C GLU A 147 -9.52 -9.16 8.13
N ASN A 148 -10.70 -9.67 8.47
CA ASN A 148 -11.39 -10.69 7.66
C ASN A 148 -11.69 -10.22 6.22
N THR A 149 -12.02 -8.95 6.05
CA THR A 149 -12.32 -8.37 4.73
C THR A 149 -11.05 -8.25 3.89
N ILE A 150 -9.97 -7.79 4.51
CA ILE A 150 -8.66 -7.63 3.89
C ILE A 150 -8.11 -8.99 3.46
N ASP A 151 -8.08 -9.97 4.36
CA ASP A 151 -7.58 -11.32 4.05
C ASP A 151 -8.42 -11.99 2.97
N CYS A 152 -9.75 -11.85 3.02
CA CYS A 152 -10.63 -12.37 1.97
C CYS A 152 -10.33 -11.73 0.61
N LEU A 153 -10.07 -10.42 0.58
CA LEU A 153 -9.71 -9.72 -0.65
C LEU A 153 -8.35 -10.17 -1.19
N VAL A 154 -7.35 -10.28 -0.32
CA VAL A 154 -6.00 -10.76 -0.66
C VAL A 154 -6.08 -12.15 -1.28
N GLU A 155 -6.77 -13.10 -0.64
CA GLU A 155 -6.91 -14.47 -1.18
C GLU A 155 -7.61 -14.50 -2.54
N LYS A 156 -8.64 -13.66 -2.72
CA LYS A 156 -9.35 -13.56 -4.01
C LYS A 156 -8.47 -13.01 -5.11
N ILE A 157 -7.70 -11.95 -4.85
CA ILE A 157 -6.77 -11.36 -5.83
C ILE A 157 -5.65 -12.36 -6.16
N LYS A 158 -5.08 -13.03 -5.15
CA LYS A 158 -4.10 -14.10 -5.37
C LYS A 158 -4.64 -15.23 -6.25
N GLY A 159 -5.91 -15.58 -6.10
CA GLY A 159 -6.58 -16.58 -6.93
C GLY A 159 -6.72 -16.17 -8.40
N ILE A 160 -6.65 -14.87 -8.72
CA ILE A 160 -6.67 -14.35 -10.09
C ILE A 160 -5.28 -14.42 -10.73
N ILE A 161 -4.22 -14.21 -9.94
CA ILE A 161 -2.83 -14.23 -10.40
C ILE A 161 -2.37 -15.69 -10.55
N SER A 162 -2.49 -16.21 -11.77
CA SER A 162 -2.24 -17.62 -12.07
C SER A 162 -0.81 -17.94 -12.49
N GLU A 163 -0.11 -16.98 -13.11
CA GLU A 163 1.20 -17.19 -13.74
C GLU A 163 2.05 -15.91 -13.74
N PRO A 164 3.39 -16.03 -13.71
CA PRO A 164 4.32 -14.90 -13.81
C PRO A 164 4.38 -14.34 -15.24
N ASN A 165 5.04 -13.19 -15.41
CA ASN A 165 5.20 -12.45 -16.68
C ASN A 165 3.88 -12.00 -17.32
N ILE A 166 2.82 -11.88 -16.51
CA ILE A 166 1.56 -11.26 -16.90
C ILE A 166 1.31 -10.08 -15.98
N GLU A 167 0.98 -8.93 -16.58
CA GLU A 167 0.49 -7.78 -15.83
C GLU A 167 -1.01 -7.92 -15.64
N TYR A 168 -1.45 -8.08 -14.40
CA TYR A 168 -2.84 -8.17 -14.00
C TYR A 168 -3.34 -6.78 -13.63
N HIS A 169 -4.49 -6.39 -14.19
CA HIS A 169 -5.14 -5.12 -13.92
C HIS A 169 -6.51 -5.43 -13.32
N LEU A 170 -6.70 -5.08 -12.05
CA LEU A 170 -7.99 -5.19 -11.38
C LEU A 170 -8.55 -3.78 -11.23
N GLY A 171 -9.60 -3.44 -11.97
CA GLY A 171 -10.26 -2.15 -11.86
C GLY A 171 -11.04 -2.00 -10.56
N TYR A 172 -11.53 -0.79 -10.29
CA TYR A 172 -12.36 -0.53 -9.11
C TYR A 172 -13.54 -1.52 -8.97
N ASP A 173 -14.28 -1.72 -10.05
CA ASP A 173 -15.46 -2.59 -10.07
C ASP A 173 -15.11 -4.06 -9.84
N ASP A 174 -13.93 -4.51 -10.30
CA ASP A 174 -13.44 -5.86 -10.05
C ASP A 174 -13.18 -6.04 -8.55
N ILE A 175 -12.40 -5.14 -7.95
CA ILE A 175 -12.05 -5.19 -6.52
C ILE A 175 -13.28 -5.09 -5.63
N VAL A 176 -14.21 -4.17 -5.93
CA VAL A 176 -15.47 -4.05 -5.19
C VAL A 176 -16.36 -5.28 -5.40
N GLY A 177 -16.39 -5.85 -6.61
CA GLY A 177 -17.07 -7.11 -6.90
C GLY A 177 -16.53 -8.27 -6.05
N LEU A 178 -15.21 -8.34 -5.86
CA LEU A 178 -14.56 -9.32 -4.99
C LEU A 178 -14.97 -9.14 -3.51
N LEU A 179 -15.14 -7.90 -3.03
CA LEU A 179 -15.59 -7.63 -1.66
C LEU A 179 -17.04 -8.10 -1.43
N HIS A 180 -17.93 -8.01 -2.43
CA HIS A 180 -19.36 -8.30 -2.27
C HIS A 180 -19.80 -9.71 -2.69
N ASN A 181 -19.00 -10.43 -3.48
CA ASN A 181 -19.18 -11.82 -3.90
C ASN A 181 -20.56 -12.16 -4.53
N LYS A 182 -20.71 -11.87 -5.82
CA LYS A 182 -21.35 -12.82 -6.76
C LYS A 182 -20.23 -13.39 -7.62
N ALA A 183 -20.19 -14.71 -7.77
CA ALA A 183 -19.19 -15.45 -8.54
C ALA A 183 -18.83 -14.77 -9.88
N PHE A 184 -17.55 -14.44 -10.06
CA PHE A 184 -17.05 -13.99 -11.35
C PHE A 184 -17.00 -15.19 -12.31
N LYS A 185 -17.74 -15.08 -13.43
CA LYS A 185 -17.49 -15.90 -14.61
C LYS A 185 -16.24 -15.35 -15.28
N THR A 186 -15.21 -16.18 -15.36
CA THR A 186 -13.99 -15.96 -16.13
C THR A 186 -14.32 -15.78 -17.62
N ASP A 187 -13.66 -14.81 -18.28
CA ASP A 187 -13.18 -14.88 -19.69
C ASP A 187 -12.85 -13.51 -20.33
N SER A 188 -12.71 -12.42 -19.59
CA SER A 188 -12.44 -11.11 -20.23
C SER A 188 -11.43 -10.29 -19.45
N GLN A 189 -10.14 -10.61 -19.65
CA GLN A 189 -9.01 -9.67 -19.62
C GLN A 189 -7.69 -10.47 -19.69
N ARG A 190 -7.36 -10.95 -20.89
CA ARG A 190 -5.99 -11.30 -21.27
C ARG A 190 -5.59 -10.39 -22.42
N LEU A 191 -4.87 -9.32 -22.11
CA LEU A 191 -4.14 -8.56 -23.13
C LEU A 191 -2.75 -9.17 -23.24
N ALA A 192 -2.61 -10.12 -24.17
CA ALA A 192 -1.30 -10.59 -24.60
C ALA A 192 -0.64 -9.47 -25.41
N LEU A 193 0.44 -8.89 -24.88
CA LEU A 193 1.33 -8.04 -25.67
C LEU A 193 2.17 -8.95 -26.57
N SER A 194 1.73 -9.13 -27.81
CA SER A 194 2.56 -9.62 -28.91
C SER A 194 2.99 -8.46 -29.79
N VAL A 195 4.25 -8.03 -29.63
CA VAL A 195 5.13 -7.56 -30.72
C VAL A 195 6.50 -8.16 -30.46
#